data_AF-A0A7W0ANV5-F1
#
_entry.id   AF-A0A7W0ANV5-F1
#
_cell.length_a   1.000
_cell.length_b   1.000
_cell.length_c   1.000
_cell.angle_alpha   90.00
_cell.angle_beta   90.00
_cell.angle_gamma   90.00
#
_symmetry.space_group_name_H-M   'P 1'
#
loop_
_entity.id
_entity.type
_entity.pdbx_description
1 polymer ?
#
loop_
_entity_poly.entity_id
_entity_poly.type
_entity_poly.pdbx_seq_one_letter_code
_entity_poly.pdbx_strand_id
1 'polypeptide(L)'
;MTSEPGGFVPVDTGLVLQTLVEAIFARVEELSDHQVPAAVAAVLDTPDQAVAGGNARELDLGLRRAGYLGRVVEAELFEPARRTADWAPDALRRQFASAGSWPEAIAETCGEIARTEPQGKPSPDDELAMSWRVPGPGGHVRHFLARRTIEEHLRELEGPVVGSPAELKRPWLYGFFVRVCEEALPEEATLGLEG
;
A
#
# COMPACT_ATOMS: atom_id res chain seq x y z
N MET A 1 0.20 -21.68 -49.38
CA MET A 1 -0.36 -21.18 -48.12
C MET A 1 0.80 -20.71 -47.25
N THR A 2 1.11 -19.43 -47.32
CA THR A 2 2.08 -18.78 -46.45
C THR A 2 1.35 -18.31 -45.21
N SER A 3 1.58 -18.97 -44.08
CA SER A 3 1.16 -18.51 -42.76
C SER A 3 1.92 -17.22 -42.45
N GLU A 4 1.19 -16.10 -42.31
CA GLU A 4 1.79 -14.86 -41.82
C GLU A 4 2.24 -15.05 -40.35
N PRO A 5 3.43 -14.57 -39.98
CA PRO A 5 3.90 -14.62 -38.61
C PRO A 5 3.03 -13.69 -37.75
N GLY A 6 2.50 -14.21 -36.65
CA GLY A 6 1.71 -13.46 -35.67
C GLY A 6 2.48 -12.22 -35.22
N GLY A 7 2.13 -11.07 -35.78
CA GLY A 7 2.76 -9.79 -35.49
C GLY A 7 2.37 -9.32 -34.10
N PHE A 8 3.36 -9.08 -33.24
CA PHE A 8 3.15 -8.38 -31.98
C PHE A 8 2.67 -6.95 -32.28
N VAL A 9 1.52 -6.57 -31.74
CA VAL A 9 1.04 -5.19 -31.78
C VAL A 9 1.94 -4.37 -30.84
N PRO A 10 2.57 -3.28 -31.30
CA PRO A 10 3.34 -2.41 -30.42
C PRO A 10 2.37 -1.76 -29.42
N VAL A 11 2.62 -1.97 -28.13
CA VAL A 11 1.83 -1.40 -27.04
C VAL A 11 2.62 -0.27 -26.40
N ASP A 12 1.98 0.88 -26.24
CA ASP A 12 2.53 1.97 -25.44
C ASP A 12 2.44 1.61 -23.95
N THR A 13 3.58 1.23 -23.37
CA THR A 13 3.69 0.85 -21.96
C THR A 13 3.34 2.00 -21.01
N GLY A 14 3.54 3.25 -21.42
CA GLY A 14 3.16 4.42 -20.64
C GLY A 14 1.65 4.55 -20.54
N LEU A 15 0.95 4.35 -21.67
CA LEU A 15 -0.51 4.36 -21.69
C LEU A 15 -1.11 3.23 -20.84
N VAL A 16 -0.57 2.00 -20.96
CA VAL A 16 -1.02 0.87 -20.12
C VAL A 16 -0.84 1.19 -18.64
N LEU A 17 0.33 1.70 -18.26
CA LEU A 17 0.60 2.07 -16.87
C LEU A 17 -0.38 3.12 -16.36
N GLN A 18 -0.65 4.16 -17.15
CA GLN A 18 -1.64 5.18 -16.80
C GLN A 18 -3.04 4.58 -16.64
N THR A 19 -3.49 3.75 -17.59
CA THR A 19 -4.80 3.09 -17.52
C THR A 19 -4.94 2.25 -16.25
N LEU A 20 -3.91 1.47 -15.88
CA LEU A 20 -3.95 0.65 -14.66
C LEU A 20 -3.99 1.52 -13.39
N VAL A 21 -3.19 2.58 -13.34
CA VAL A 21 -3.17 3.50 -12.18
C VAL A 21 -4.51 4.18 -12.00
N GLU A 22 -5.10 4.72 -13.08
CA GLU A 22 -6.40 5.39 -13.01
C GLU A 22 -7.54 4.41 -12.65
N ALA A 23 -7.51 3.18 -13.17
CA ALA A 23 -8.50 2.17 -12.82
C ALA A 23 -8.46 1.78 -11.33
N ILE A 24 -7.25 1.58 -10.79
CA ILE A 24 -7.09 1.30 -9.35
C ILE A 24 -7.51 2.51 -8.52
N PHE A 25 -7.05 3.70 -8.89
CA PHE A 25 -7.38 4.94 -8.19
C PHE A 25 -8.89 5.18 -8.13
N ALA A 26 -9.60 5.11 -9.25
CA ALA A 26 -11.05 5.27 -9.29
C ALA A 26 -11.78 4.26 -8.40
N ARG A 27 -11.31 3.01 -8.36
CA ARG A 27 -11.90 1.99 -7.49
C ARG A 27 -11.60 2.25 -6.01
N VAL A 28 -10.43 2.80 -5.67
CA VAL A 28 -10.11 3.22 -4.30
C VAL A 28 -11.06 4.33 -3.86
N GLU A 29 -11.35 5.31 -4.72
CA GLU A 29 -12.31 6.39 -4.43
C GLU A 29 -13.72 5.84 -4.18
N GLU A 30 -14.19 4.87 -4.98
CA GLU A 30 -15.47 4.19 -4.74
C GLU A 30 -15.52 3.43 -3.41
N LEU A 31 -14.36 2.97 -2.92
CA LEU A 31 -14.23 2.22 -1.67
C LEU A 31 -13.95 3.10 -0.45
N SER A 32 -13.75 4.41 -0.62
CA SER A 32 -13.36 5.33 0.45
C SER A 32 -14.32 5.33 1.65
N ASP A 33 -15.61 5.08 1.40
CA ASP A 33 -16.66 4.96 2.43
C ASP A 33 -16.82 3.55 3.02
N HIS A 34 -16.07 2.54 2.53
CA HIS A 34 -16.17 1.18 3.02
C HIS A 34 -15.57 1.04 4.42
N GLN A 35 -16.25 0.26 5.27
CA GLN A 35 -15.77 -0.01 6.62
C GLN A 35 -14.54 -0.91 6.59
N VAL A 36 -13.41 -0.36 7.02
CA VAL A 36 -12.23 -1.13 7.40
C VAL A 36 -12.51 -1.83 8.73
N PRO A 37 -12.12 -3.11 8.92
CA PRO A 37 -12.29 -3.80 10.20
C PRO A 37 -11.75 -2.97 11.38
N ALA A 38 -12.46 -2.94 12.50
CA ALA A 38 -12.16 -2.02 13.60
C ALA A 38 -10.73 -2.16 14.15
N ALA A 39 -10.24 -3.40 14.27
CA ALA A 39 -8.87 -3.65 14.71
C ALA A 39 -7.82 -3.14 13.71
N VAL A 40 -8.10 -3.21 12.42
CA VAL A 40 -7.24 -2.68 11.35
C VAL A 40 -7.31 -1.14 11.33
N ALA A 41 -8.50 -0.56 11.51
CA ALA A 41 -8.69 0.88 11.63
C ALA A 41 -7.87 1.44 12.79
N ALA A 42 -7.82 0.76 13.94
CA ALA A 42 -6.99 1.15 15.07
C ALA A 42 -5.47 1.16 14.72
N VAL A 43 -5.00 0.19 13.94
CA VAL A 43 -3.61 0.17 13.44
C VAL A 43 -3.35 1.33 12.47
N LEU A 44 -4.24 1.55 11.50
CA LEU A 44 -4.11 2.64 10.53
C LEU A 44 -4.15 4.02 11.20
N ASP A 45 -5.00 4.18 12.20
CA ASP A 45 -5.21 5.45 12.91
C ASP A 45 -4.15 5.69 14.01
N THR A 46 -3.26 4.73 14.25
CA THR A 46 -2.13 4.89 15.19
C THR A 46 -1.17 5.94 14.63
N PRO A 47 -1.12 7.15 15.22
CA PRO A 47 -0.32 8.23 14.66
C PRO A 47 1.16 7.89 14.77
N ASP A 48 1.92 8.18 13.71
CA ASP A 48 3.36 8.34 13.90
C ASP A 48 3.56 9.58 14.79
N GLN A 49 4.28 9.43 15.91
CA GLN A 49 4.47 10.50 16.91
C GLN A 49 5.11 11.76 16.30
N ALA A 50 5.69 11.65 15.11
CA ALA A 50 6.29 12.76 14.36
C ALA A 50 5.30 13.64 13.58
N VAL A 51 4.02 13.26 13.43
CA VAL A 51 3.06 14.01 12.60
C VAL A 51 2.42 15.14 13.39
N ALA A 52 2.60 16.38 12.90
CA ALA A 52 1.95 17.56 13.48
C ALA A 52 0.41 17.48 13.37
N GLY A 53 -0.32 18.05 14.33
CA GLY A 53 -1.78 18.11 14.29
C GLY A 53 -2.35 18.93 13.12
N GLY A 54 -3.67 18.88 12.93
CA GLY A 54 -4.36 19.58 11.84
C GLY A 54 -4.24 18.85 10.49
N ASN A 55 -4.14 19.60 9.39
CA ASN A 55 -4.13 19.08 8.02
C ASN A 55 -3.04 18.02 7.77
N ALA A 56 -1.89 18.10 8.45
CA ALA A 56 -0.83 17.11 8.30
C ALA A 56 -1.25 15.73 8.83
N ARG A 57 -2.00 15.68 9.94
CA ARG A 57 -2.58 14.44 10.46
C ARG A 57 -3.70 13.93 9.58
N GLU A 58 -4.55 14.81 9.07
CA GLU A 58 -5.62 14.44 8.14
C GLU A 58 -5.04 13.82 6.85
N LEU A 59 -4.00 14.45 6.28
CA LEU A 59 -3.29 13.91 5.14
C LEU A 59 -2.67 12.55 5.43
N ASP A 60 -1.96 12.41 6.56
CA ASP A 60 -1.31 11.16 6.95
C ASP A 60 -2.34 10.01 7.04
N LEU A 61 -3.47 10.25 7.72
CA LEU A 61 -4.55 9.27 7.85
C LEU A 61 -5.21 8.93 6.51
N GLY A 62 -5.50 9.95 5.68
CA GLY A 62 -6.06 9.75 4.35
C GLY A 62 -5.14 8.89 3.47
N LEU A 63 -3.85 9.17 3.47
CA LEU A 63 -2.86 8.41 2.70
C LEU A 63 -2.71 6.97 3.20
N ARG A 64 -2.70 6.73 4.51
CA ARG A 64 -2.71 5.36 5.06
C ARG A 64 -3.94 4.58 4.60
N ARG A 65 -5.12 5.17 4.71
CA ARG A 65 -6.36 4.51 4.27
C ARG A 65 -6.35 4.23 2.76
N ALA A 66 -5.93 5.20 1.95
CA ALA A 66 -5.82 5.02 0.51
C ALA A 66 -4.79 3.95 0.11
N GLY A 67 -3.68 3.85 0.83
CA GLY A 67 -2.70 2.77 0.62
C GLY A 67 -3.27 1.38 0.94
N TYR A 68 -3.99 1.27 2.07
CA TYR A 68 -4.70 0.05 2.47
C TYR A 68 -5.71 -0.38 1.40
N LEU A 69 -6.60 0.54 0.99
CA LEU A 69 -7.60 0.29 -0.04
C LEU A 69 -6.95 -0.02 -1.39
N GLY A 70 -5.83 0.62 -1.73
CA GLY A 70 -5.06 0.30 -2.93
C GLY A 70 -4.70 -1.17 -3.01
N ARG A 71 -4.26 -1.77 -1.89
CA ARG A 71 -3.97 -3.22 -1.83
C ARG A 71 -5.24 -4.07 -1.93
N VAL A 72 -6.35 -3.67 -1.31
CA VAL A 72 -7.65 -4.35 -1.46
C VAL A 72 -8.05 -4.41 -2.93
N VAL A 73 -7.98 -3.28 -3.64
CA VAL A 73 -8.30 -3.19 -5.07
C VAL A 73 -7.33 -4.03 -5.91
N GLU A 74 -6.04 -4.06 -5.57
CA GLU A 74 -5.10 -4.94 -6.26
C GLU A 74 -5.54 -6.41 -6.20
N ALA A 75 -5.94 -6.89 -5.02
CA ALA A 75 -6.40 -8.27 -4.82
C ALA A 75 -7.72 -8.58 -5.56
N GLU A 76 -8.60 -7.58 -5.71
CA GLU A 76 -9.82 -7.70 -6.53
C GLU A 76 -9.47 -7.87 -8.02
N LEU A 77 -8.63 -6.97 -8.55
CA LEU A 77 -8.40 -6.80 -9.99
C LEU A 77 -7.32 -7.73 -10.58
N PHE A 78 -6.33 -8.15 -9.77
CA PHE A 78 -5.17 -8.88 -10.28
C PHE A 78 -5.01 -10.23 -9.58
N GLU A 79 -5.12 -11.31 -10.35
CA GLU A 79 -4.93 -12.68 -9.83
C GLU A 79 -3.60 -12.85 -9.05
N PRO A 80 -2.44 -12.34 -9.52
CA PRO A 80 -1.21 -12.45 -8.75
C PRO A 80 -1.28 -11.80 -7.37
N ALA A 81 -2.07 -10.74 -7.19
CA ALA A 81 -2.21 -10.02 -5.93
C ALA A 81 -2.97 -10.81 -4.87
N ARG A 82 -3.69 -11.89 -5.23
CA ARG A 82 -4.39 -12.76 -4.27
C ARG A 82 -3.45 -13.66 -3.47
N ARG A 83 -2.16 -13.70 -3.85
CA ARG A 83 -1.13 -14.43 -3.11
C ARG A 83 -0.56 -13.56 -2.00
N THR A 84 -0.40 -14.16 -0.83
CA THR A 84 0.35 -13.58 0.29
C THR A 84 1.80 -13.30 -0.12
N ALA A 85 2.37 -12.22 0.39
CA ALA A 85 3.79 -11.94 0.20
C ALA A 85 4.64 -12.89 1.07
N ASP A 86 5.55 -13.63 0.44
CA ASP A 86 6.32 -14.71 1.10
C ASP A 86 7.10 -14.27 2.35
N TRP A 87 7.49 -13.00 2.41
CA TRP A 87 8.25 -12.44 3.54
C TRP A 87 7.38 -12.09 4.75
N ALA A 88 6.08 -11.87 4.57
CA ALA A 88 5.20 -11.27 5.57
C ALA A 88 4.96 -12.17 6.79
N PRO A 89 4.67 -13.49 6.65
CA PRO A 89 4.43 -14.35 7.82
C PRO A 89 5.61 -14.39 8.79
N ASP A 90 6.84 -14.50 8.27
CA ASP A 90 8.04 -14.56 9.11
C ASP A 90 8.39 -13.22 9.74
N ALA A 91 8.15 -12.09 9.04
CA ALA A 91 8.30 -10.77 9.62
C ALA A 91 7.34 -10.56 10.80
N LEU A 92 6.06 -10.92 10.62
CA LEU A 92 5.04 -10.77 11.64
C LEU A 92 5.30 -11.66 12.86
N ARG A 93 5.72 -12.92 12.68
CA ARG A 93 6.10 -13.80 13.80
C ARG A 93 7.24 -13.23 14.64
N ARG A 94 8.24 -12.61 14.00
CA ARG A 94 9.35 -11.98 14.71
C ARG A 94 8.89 -10.80 15.57
N GLN A 95 8.06 -9.90 15.01
CA GLN A 95 7.55 -8.77 15.78
C GLN A 95 6.53 -9.19 16.84
N PHE A 96 5.71 -10.20 16.59
CA PHE A 96 4.79 -10.74 17.59
C PHE A 96 5.52 -11.27 18.83
N ALA A 97 6.69 -11.89 18.65
CA ALA A 97 7.49 -12.40 19.76
C ALA A 97 7.98 -11.29 20.73
N SER A 98 8.13 -10.05 20.26
CA SER A 98 8.48 -8.89 21.08
C SER A 98 7.28 -8.09 21.57
N ALA A 99 6.29 -7.87 20.71
CA ALA A 99 5.14 -7.02 21.01
C ALA A 99 4.09 -7.72 21.89
N GLY A 100 3.87 -9.02 21.70
CA GLY A 100 2.86 -9.79 22.42
C GLY A 100 1.43 -9.60 21.92
N SER A 101 1.20 -8.80 20.88
CA SER A 101 -0.09 -8.65 20.21
C SER A 101 0.06 -8.51 18.68
N TRP A 102 -0.93 -9.00 17.91
CA TRP A 102 -0.91 -8.90 16.45
C TRP A 102 -1.07 -7.48 15.92
N PRO A 103 -1.96 -6.62 16.46
CA PRO A 103 -2.05 -5.23 16.01
C PRO A 103 -0.73 -4.46 16.16
N GLU A 104 -0.03 -4.64 17.29
CA GLU A 104 1.28 -4.00 17.51
C GLU A 104 2.34 -4.60 16.58
N ALA A 105 2.37 -5.93 16.40
CA ALA A 105 3.30 -6.57 15.47
C ALA A 105 3.12 -6.07 14.03
N ILE A 106 1.88 -5.87 13.57
CA ILE A 106 1.57 -5.26 12.27
C ILE A 106 2.07 -3.82 12.24
N ALA A 107 1.73 -3.01 13.24
CA ALA A 107 2.11 -1.61 13.29
C ALA A 107 3.63 -1.42 13.25
N GLU A 108 4.37 -2.21 14.01
CA GLU A 108 5.83 -2.19 14.04
C GLU A 108 6.43 -2.65 12.71
N THR A 109 5.96 -3.77 12.16
CA THR A 109 6.42 -4.29 10.85
C THR A 109 6.20 -3.27 9.74
N CYS A 110 4.99 -2.71 9.64
CA CYS A 110 4.65 -1.75 8.59
C CYS A 110 5.41 -0.44 8.76
N GLY A 111 5.57 0.02 10.00
CA GLY A 111 6.34 1.22 10.31
C GLY A 111 7.81 1.08 9.93
N GLU A 112 8.43 -0.06 10.23
CA GLU A 112 9.81 -0.35 9.86
C GLU A 112 10.00 -0.38 8.35
N ILE A 113 9.18 -1.16 7.63
CA ILE A 113 9.29 -1.31 6.18
C ILE A 113 9.01 0.01 5.46
N ALA A 114 7.95 0.74 5.83
CA ALA A 114 7.62 2.00 5.19
C ALA A 114 8.73 3.06 5.37
N ARG A 115 9.48 3.02 6.48
CA ARG A 115 10.61 3.92 6.72
C ARG A 115 11.84 3.57 5.90
N THR A 116 12.11 2.28 5.68
CA THR A 116 13.30 1.80 4.95
C THR A 116 13.09 1.71 3.44
N GLU A 117 11.84 1.69 2.97
CA GLU A 117 11.51 1.66 1.55
C GLU A 117 12.17 2.83 0.78
N PRO A 118 12.81 2.56 -0.37
CA PRO A 118 13.35 3.59 -1.24
C PRO A 118 12.33 4.65 -1.63
N GLN A 119 12.72 5.90 -1.44
CA GLN A 119 11.87 7.06 -1.68
C GLN A 119 11.59 7.28 -3.17
N GLY A 120 12.56 6.97 -4.02
CA GLY A 120 12.49 7.12 -5.47
C GLY A 120 12.09 5.84 -6.21
N LYS A 121 12.48 5.75 -7.48
CA LYS A 121 12.43 4.51 -8.25
C LYS A 121 13.60 3.62 -7.80
N PRO A 122 13.36 2.47 -7.16
CA PRO A 122 14.42 1.59 -6.71
C PRO A 122 15.15 0.93 -7.89
N SER A 123 16.36 0.44 -7.62
CA SER A 123 17.03 -0.53 -8.49
C SER A 123 16.22 -1.84 -8.52
N PRO A 124 16.21 -2.61 -9.63
CA PRO A 124 15.58 -3.93 -9.65
C PRO A 124 16.09 -4.88 -8.55
N ASP A 125 17.34 -4.72 -8.12
CA ASP A 125 18.00 -5.55 -7.11
C ASP A 125 17.98 -4.94 -5.70
N ASP A 126 17.24 -3.83 -5.50
CA ASP A 126 17.17 -3.18 -4.19
C ASP A 126 16.35 -4.02 -3.21
N GLU A 127 17.02 -4.65 -2.26
CA GLU A 127 16.37 -5.51 -1.28
C GLU A 127 15.41 -4.76 -0.34
N LEU A 128 15.57 -3.44 -0.21
CA LEU A 128 14.71 -2.59 0.61
C LEU A 128 13.42 -2.19 -0.12
N ALA A 129 13.29 -2.44 -1.42
CA ALA A 129 12.08 -2.18 -2.20
C ALA A 129 11.00 -3.25 -1.94
N MET A 130 10.54 -3.36 -0.70
CA MET A 130 9.59 -4.36 -0.26
C MET A 130 8.26 -4.26 -1.01
N SER A 131 7.83 -3.06 -1.40
CA SER A 131 6.61 -2.88 -2.19
C SER A 131 6.71 -3.52 -3.59
N TRP A 132 7.91 -3.76 -4.11
CA TRP A 132 8.13 -4.44 -5.39
C TRP A 132 8.10 -5.96 -5.26
N ARG A 133 8.31 -6.47 -4.05
CA ARG A 133 8.30 -7.90 -3.71
C ARG A 133 6.90 -8.43 -3.38
N VAL A 134 5.90 -7.56 -3.28
CA VAL A 134 4.51 -7.95 -3.08
C VAL A 134 3.89 -8.41 -4.41
N PRO A 135 3.30 -9.61 -4.50
CA PRO A 135 2.61 -10.08 -5.70
C PRO A 135 1.52 -9.10 -6.16
N GLY A 136 1.37 -8.86 -7.47
CA GLY A 136 0.33 -7.96 -8.01
C GLY A 136 0.74 -7.22 -9.29
N PRO A 137 0.24 -6.00 -9.53
CA PRO A 137 0.45 -5.24 -10.78
C PRO A 137 1.89 -4.70 -10.94
N GLY A 138 2.71 -4.78 -9.89
CA GLY A 138 4.12 -4.43 -9.90
C GLY A 138 4.43 -3.06 -9.28
N GLY A 139 5.70 -2.88 -8.89
CA GLY A 139 6.14 -1.71 -8.13
C GLY A 139 6.02 -0.36 -8.86
N HIS A 140 6.05 -0.36 -10.20
CA HIS A 140 5.82 0.86 -10.97
C HIS A 140 4.38 1.36 -10.81
N VAL A 141 3.38 0.47 -10.91
CA VAL A 141 1.96 0.82 -10.72
C VAL A 141 1.77 1.40 -9.33
N ARG A 142 2.30 0.74 -8.29
CA ARG A 142 2.24 1.23 -6.89
C ARG A 142 2.90 2.59 -6.69
N HIS A 143 4.06 2.81 -7.30
CA HIS A 143 4.74 4.11 -7.23
C HIS A 143 3.87 5.23 -7.81
N PHE A 144 3.30 5.03 -9.00
CA PHE A 144 2.47 6.03 -9.65
C PHE A 144 1.11 6.19 -8.98
N LEU A 145 0.53 5.12 -8.45
CA LEU A 145 -0.68 5.16 -7.65
C LEU A 145 -0.48 6.01 -6.39
N ALA A 146 0.57 5.74 -5.61
CA ALA A 146 0.89 6.55 -4.43
C ALA A 146 1.03 8.04 -4.77
N ARG A 147 1.72 8.36 -5.88
CA ARG A 147 1.85 9.74 -6.36
C ARG A 147 0.50 10.37 -6.71
N ARG A 148 -0.33 9.66 -7.49
CA ARG A 148 -1.66 10.13 -7.90
C ARG A 148 -2.57 10.38 -6.69
N THR A 149 -2.52 9.50 -5.69
CA THR A 149 -3.27 9.64 -4.43
C THR A 149 -2.79 10.85 -3.62
N ILE A 150 -1.48 11.04 -3.48
CA ILE A 150 -0.90 12.21 -2.79
C ILE A 150 -1.32 13.50 -3.48
N GLU A 151 -1.25 13.55 -4.82
CA GLU A 151 -1.64 14.70 -5.61
C GLU A 151 -3.15 15.03 -5.46
N GLU A 152 -4.03 14.03 -5.28
CA GLU A 152 -5.44 14.28 -4.99
C GLU A 152 -5.66 14.84 -3.59
N HIS A 153 -5.14 14.17 -2.55
CA HIS A 153 -5.36 14.60 -1.16
C HIS A 153 -4.81 16.01 -0.91
N LEU A 154 -3.66 16.35 -1.52
CA LEU A 154 -3.12 17.70 -1.45
C LEU A 154 -4.00 18.75 -2.13
N ARG A 155 -4.79 18.36 -3.14
CA ARG A 155 -5.73 19.27 -3.82
C ARG A 155 -6.96 19.55 -2.97
N GLU A 156 -7.40 18.57 -2.19
CA GLU A 156 -8.58 18.65 -1.33
C GLU A 156 -8.32 19.41 -0.02
N LEU A 157 -7.08 19.39 0.47
CA LEU A 157 -6.71 20.09 1.70
C LEU A 157 -6.58 21.61 1.48
N GLU A 158 -7.26 22.37 2.32
CA GLU A 158 -7.13 23.82 2.37
C GLU A 158 -5.89 24.24 3.18
N GLY A 159 -4.88 24.81 2.51
CA GLY A 159 -3.71 25.44 3.17
C GLY A 159 -2.39 24.68 2.99
N PRO A 160 -1.28 25.22 3.53
CA PRO A 160 0.05 24.69 3.27
C PRO A 160 0.28 23.38 4.04
N VAL A 161 0.59 22.31 3.32
CA VAL A 161 1.18 21.10 3.88
C VAL A 161 2.68 21.12 3.60
N VAL A 162 3.49 20.93 4.64
CA VAL A 162 4.95 20.84 4.53
C VAL A 162 5.35 19.37 4.59
N GLY A 163 6.01 18.89 3.55
CA GLY A 163 6.57 17.55 3.48
C GLY A 163 7.19 17.28 2.11
N SER A 164 8.32 16.58 2.08
CA SER A 164 8.89 16.07 0.84
C SER A 164 7.98 14.98 0.24
N PRO A 165 7.98 14.78 -1.09
CA PRO A 165 7.22 13.69 -1.71
C PRO A 165 7.52 12.31 -1.12
N ALA A 166 8.76 12.14 -0.65
CA ALA A 166 9.19 10.93 0.03
C ALA A 166 8.51 10.74 1.39
N GLU A 167 8.39 11.79 2.19
CA GLU A 167 7.69 11.75 3.47
C GLU A 167 6.20 11.46 3.28
N LEU A 168 5.59 11.98 2.22
CA LEU A 168 4.19 11.73 1.88
C LEU A 168 3.94 10.32 1.33
N LYS A 169 4.92 9.69 0.68
CA LYS A 169 4.80 8.30 0.22
C LYS A 169 4.79 7.29 1.37
N ARG A 170 5.46 7.60 2.49
CA ARG A 170 5.56 6.71 3.66
C ARG A 170 4.21 6.31 4.26
N PRO A 171 3.28 7.23 4.58
CA PRO A 171 1.97 6.84 5.12
C PRO A 171 1.17 6.00 4.12
N TRP A 172 1.25 6.30 2.83
CA TRP A 172 0.63 5.46 1.81
C TRP A 172 1.18 4.03 1.82
N LEU A 173 2.51 3.88 1.85
CA LEU A 173 3.16 2.58 1.95
C LEU A 173 2.82 1.86 3.26
N TYR A 174 2.76 2.58 4.37
CA TYR A 174 2.36 2.04 5.66
C TYR A 174 1.00 1.35 5.56
N GLY A 175 -0.01 2.06 5.05
CA GLY A 175 -1.35 1.50 4.89
C GLY A 175 -1.41 0.33 3.91
N PHE A 176 -0.67 0.42 2.81
CA PHE A 176 -0.51 -0.68 1.86
C PHE A 176 0.06 -1.94 2.55
N PHE A 177 1.10 -1.80 3.38
CA PHE A 177 1.69 -2.91 4.10
C PHE A 177 0.80 -3.43 5.24
N VAL A 178 -0.05 -2.61 5.85
CA VAL A 178 -1.04 -3.08 6.83
C VAL A 178 -1.94 -4.13 6.21
N ARG A 179 -2.46 -3.89 4.99
CA ARG A 179 -3.26 -4.89 4.28
C ARG A 179 -2.45 -6.14 3.90
N VAL A 180 -1.22 -5.96 3.45
CA VAL A 180 -0.32 -7.09 3.13
C VAL A 180 -0.07 -7.97 4.37
N CYS A 181 0.08 -7.36 5.54
CA CYS A 181 0.26 -8.06 6.80
C CYS A 181 -1.02 -8.77 7.26
N GLU A 182 -2.18 -8.11 7.11
CA GLU A 182 -3.49 -8.70 7.38
C GLU A 182 -3.71 -10.00 6.58
N GLU A 183 -3.37 -9.98 5.29
CA GLU A 183 -3.42 -11.15 4.38
C GLU A 183 -2.45 -12.28 4.76
N ALA A 184 -1.49 -12.01 5.64
CA ALA A 184 -0.44 -12.94 6.07
C ALA A 184 -0.62 -13.45 7.50
N LEU A 185 -1.67 -13.01 8.20
CA LEU A 185 -1.95 -13.46 9.55
C LEU A 185 -2.32 -14.95 9.58
N PRO A 186 -1.94 -15.67 10.65
CA PRO A 186 -2.45 -17.02 10.87
C PRO A 186 -3.96 -16.97 11.18
N GLU A 187 -4.70 -18.04 10.87
CA GLU A 187 -6.16 -18.09 11.02
C GLU A 187 -6.63 -17.74 12.45
N GLU A 188 -5.87 -18.14 13.47
CA GLU A 188 -6.22 -17.85 14.87
C GLU A 188 -6.10 -16.36 15.21
N ALA A 189 -5.25 -15.63 14.48
CA ALA A 189 -5.10 -14.18 14.63
C ALA A 189 -6.22 -13.41 13.92
N THR A 190 -6.69 -13.91 12.77
CA THR A 190 -7.76 -13.30 11.98
C THR A 190 -9.06 -13.20 12.78
N LEU A 191 -9.42 -14.26 13.52
CA LEU A 191 -10.60 -14.28 14.39
C LEU A 191 -10.52 -13.23 15.54
N GLY A 192 -9.32 -12.82 15.94
CA GLY A 192 -9.11 -11.79 16.95
C GLY A 192 -9.21 -10.35 16.43
N LEU A 193 -9.25 -10.16 15.11
CA LEU A 193 -9.40 -8.84 14.47
C LEU A 193 -10.83 -8.55 14.01
N GLU A 194 -11.68 -9.58 13.93
CA GLU A 194 -13.11 -9.47 13.59
C GLU A 194 -14.02 -9.21 14.80
N GLY A 195 -13.47 -9.30 16.02
CA GLY A 195 -14.18 -9.20 17.31
C GLY A 195 -14.31 -7.78 17.88
#